data_AF-A0A819JAF7-F1
#
_entry.id   AF-A0A819JAF7-F1
#
_cell.length_a   1.000
_cell.length_b   1.000
_cell.length_c   1.000
_cell.angle_alpha   90.00
_cell.angle_beta   90.00
_cell.angle_gamma   90.00
#
_symmetry.space_group_name_H-M   'P 1'
#
loop_
_entity.id
_entity.type
_entity.pdbx_description
1 polymer ?
#
loop_
_entity_poly.entity_id
_entity_poly.type
_entity_poly.pdbx_seq_one_letter_code
_entity_poly.pdbx_strand_id
1 'polypeptide(L)'
;CQFDTCSFDDGYQLLNLNTDIQLTMLCKNECNQYHFNMIVWSIYQGFEANGSIFWNKFLIVNNNKIWLFGENSMNFTVMKDLFQNNPFINYWRFQLSNNRLGWSATDFHINQPPYNGTCRINLSTGDTSTLFTILCSEWNDDHDISHYLVYAWINNPNNLILISFTTASEFEIYLPLGDPKSHLTVHLIVHIYDSFGAMTHYP
;
A
#
# COMPACT_ATOMS: atom_id res chain seq x y z
N CYS A 1 1.22 0.57 -34.98
CA CYS A 1 0.56 1.02 -33.74
C CYS A 1 1.64 1.25 -32.71
N GLN A 2 1.62 2.40 -32.04
CA GLN A 2 2.54 2.71 -30.95
C GLN A 2 1.82 2.43 -29.64
N PHE A 3 2.49 1.74 -28.71
CA PHE A 3 1.98 1.47 -27.38
C PHE A 3 2.50 2.55 -26.45
N ASP A 4 1.64 3.49 -26.06
CA ASP A 4 2.02 4.49 -25.07
C ASP A 4 1.43 4.10 -23.72
N THR A 5 2.30 4.00 -22.74
CA THR A 5 1.93 3.98 -21.32
C THR A 5 2.02 5.40 -20.79
N CYS A 6 1.15 5.77 -19.85
CA CYS A 6 1.33 7.00 -19.10
C CYS A 6 2.55 6.81 -18.18
N SER A 7 3.76 7.08 -18.66
CA SER A 7 4.95 7.16 -17.79
C SER A 7 5.18 8.62 -17.40
N PHE A 8 5.38 8.87 -16.11
CA PHE A 8 5.84 10.17 -15.60
C PHE A 8 7.34 10.32 -15.80
N ASP A 9 7.83 11.56 -15.69
CA ASP A 9 9.24 11.95 -15.96
C ASP A 9 10.28 11.20 -15.10
N ASP A 10 9.87 10.62 -13.95
CA ASP A 10 10.74 9.86 -13.04
C ASP A 10 10.79 8.34 -13.29
N GLY A 11 10.13 7.86 -14.37
CA GLY A 11 10.22 6.47 -14.82
C GLY A 11 9.34 5.46 -14.05
N TYR A 12 8.78 5.82 -12.89
CA TYR A 12 7.92 4.96 -12.06
C TYR A 12 6.65 5.68 -11.60
N GLN A 13 5.58 4.92 -11.36
CA GLN A 13 4.40 5.38 -10.64
C GLN A 13 4.43 4.87 -9.19
N LEU A 14 4.22 5.76 -8.22
CA LEU A 14 4.10 5.34 -6.83
C LEU A 14 2.75 4.65 -6.60
N LEU A 15 2.76 3.49 -5.93
CA LEU A 15 1.58 2.68 -5.68
C LEU A 15 1.42 2.38 -4.20
N ASN A 16 0.22 2.57 -3.67
CA ASN A 16 -0.15 2.10 -2.35
C ASN A 16 -0.44 0.59 -2.37
N LEU A 17 0.09 -0.15 -1.39
CA LEU A 17 -0.09 -1.61 -1.23
C LEU A 17 -1.56 -2.07 -1.24
N ASN A 18 -2.51 -1.19 -0.92
CA ASN A 18 -3.93 -1.50 -0.82
C ASN A 18 -4.76 -1.16 -2.07
N THR A 19 -4.10 -0.88 -3.19
CA THR A 19 -4.76 -0.45 -4.43
C THR A 19 -4.82 -1.55 -5.48
N ASP A 20 -6.01 -1.74 -6.07
CA ASP A 20 -6.17 -2.52 -7.28
C ASP A 20 -5.77 -1.67 -8.50
N ILE A 21 -5.07 -2.28 -9.45
CA ILE A 21 -4.64 -1.60 -10.68
C ILE A 21 -5.41 -2.16 -11.87
N GLN A 22 -5.86 -1.27 -12.74
CA GLN A 22 -6.29 -1.63 -14.08
C GLN A 22 -5.39 -0.96 -15.11
N LEU A 23 -4.71 -1.77 -15.92
CA LEU A 23 -3.91 -1.34 -17.05
C LEU A 23 -4.71 -1.56 -18.33
N THR A 24 -4.85 -0.51 -19.12
CA THR A 24 -5.58 -0.57 -20.39
C THR A 24 -4.64 -0.25 -21.54
N MET A 25 -4.58 -1.16 -22.50
CA MET A 25 -3.93 -0.92 -23.77
C MET A 25 -4.76 0.06 -24.60
N LEU A 26 -4.16 1.20 -24.94
CA LEU A 26 -4.73 2.16 -25.86
C LEU A 26 -4.03 2.07 -27.22
N CYS A 27 -4.83 1.97 -28.28
CA CYS A 27 -4.35 2.03 -29.66
C CYS A 27 -4.53 3.44 -30.21
N LYS A 28 -3.43 4.15 -30.50
CA LYS A 28 -3.50 5.49 -31.10
C LYS A 28 -3.87 5.51 -32.59
N ASN A 29 -3.62 4.42 -33.32
CA ASN A 29 -3.94 4.26 -34.75
C ASN A 29 -4.84 3.03 -34.97
N GLU A 30 -5.32 2.80 -36.20
CA GLU A 30 -6.14 1.65 -36.59
C GLU A 30 -5.54 0.29 -36.18
N CYS A 31 -5.94 -0.20 -35.00
CA CYS A 31 -5.66 -1.56 -34.56
C CYS A 31 -6.75 -2.48 -35.11
N ASN A 32 -6.43 -3.28 -36.12
CA ASN A 32 -7.33 -4.32 -36.60
C ASN A 32 -7.53 -5.41 -35.54
N GLN A 33 -8.72 -6.04 -35.55
CA GLN A 33 -9.08 -7.08 -34.57
C GLN A 33 -8.05 -8.22 -34.46
N TYR A 34 -7.39 -8.56 -35.56
CA TYR A 34 -6.32 -9.57 -35.61
C TYR A 34 -5.08 -9.24 -34.78
N HIS A 35 -4.86 -7.98 -34.43
CA HIS A 35 -3.75 -7.58 -33.57
C HIS A 35 -4.00 -7.93 -32.10
N PHE A 36 -5.26 -8.09 -31.66
CA PHE A 36 -5.56 -8.36 -30.26
C PHE A 36 -5.38 -9.83 -29.86
N ASN A 37 -5.36 -10.76 -30.83
CA ASN A 37 -5.24 -12.21 -30.57
C ASN A 37 -3.85 -12.66 -30.07
N MET A 38 -2.88 -11.74 -29.95
CA MET A 38 -1.49 -12.03 -29.57
C MET A 38 -0.98 -11.11 -28.45
N ILE A 39 -1.90 -10.51 -27.70
CA ILE A 39 -1.56 -9.70 -26.52
C ILE A 39 -1.22 -10.63 -25.37
N VAL A 40 -0.09 -10.36 -24.72
CA VAL A 40 0.33 -11.03 -23.49
C VAL A 40 0.87 -10.01 -22.51
N TRP A 41 0.26 -9.96 -21.33
CA TRP A 41 0.80 -9.26 -20.17
C TRP A 41 1.81 -10.14 -19.44
N SER A 42 2.97 -9.58 -19.14
CA SER A 42 4.00 -10.21 -18.32
C SER A 42 4.34 -9.31 -17.14
N ILE A 43 4.48 -9.92 -15.96
CA ILE A 43 4.81 -9.22 -14.73
C ILE A 43 6.28 -9.48 -14.41
N TYR A 44 6.97 -8.45 -13.95
CA TYR A 44 8.34 -8.51 -13.49
C TYR A 44 8.45 -7.90 -12.09
N GLN A 45 9.28 -8.51 -11.27
CA GLN A 45 9.73 -7.95 -10.00
C GLN A 45 11.10 -7.28 -10.21
N GLY A 46 11.25 -6.10 -9.65
CA GLY A 46 12.49 -5.33 -9.71
C GLY A 46 13.27 -5.45 -8.40
N PHE A 47 14.58 -5.53 -8.50
CA PHE A 47 15.49 -5.39 -7.37
C PHE A 47 16.51 -4.31 -7.68
N GLU A 48 16.78 -3.47 -6.69
CA GLU A 48 17.73 -2.38 -6.84
C GLU A 48 19.14 -2.87 -6.51
N ALA A 49 20.08 -2.62 -7.41
CA ALA A 49 21.50 -2.84 -7.17
C ALA A 49 22.31 -1.73 -7.86
N ASN A 50 23.24 -1.12 -7.13
CA ASN A 50 24.11 -0.05 -7.64
C ASN A 50 23.34 1.12 -8.30
N GLY A 51 22.19 1.51 -7.75
CA GLY A 51 21.36 2.60 -8.28
C GLY A 51 20.64 2.28 -9.59
N SER A 52 20.53 1.00 -9.96
CA SER A 52 19.78 0.53 -11.12
C SER A 52 18.82 -0.58 -10.73
N ILE A 53 17.66 -0.63 -11.38
CA ILE A 53 16.66 -1.66 -11.17
C ILE A 53 16.85 -2.78 -12.19
N PHE A 54 17.00 -3.98 -11.67
CA PHE A 54 17.10 -5.20 -12.46
C PHE A 54 15.78 -5.95 -12.40
N TRP A 55 15.27 -6.36 -13.57
CA TRP A 55 13.96 -6.97 -13.71
C TRP A 55 14.05 -8.47 -13.90
N ASN A 56 13.40 -9.20 -13.00
CA ASN A 56 13.20 -10.63 -13.11
C ASN A 56 11.73 -10.91 -13.38
N LYS A 57 11.44 -11.82 -14.31
CA LYS A 57 10.04 -12.21 -14.57
C LYS A 57 9.43 -12.81 -13.31
N PHE A 58 8.32 -12.25 -12.87
CA PHE A 58 7.58 -12.77 -11.71
C PHE A 58 6.82 -14.01 -12.15
N LEU A 59 7.15 -15.15 -11.55
CA LEU A 59 6.50 -16.43 -11.82
C LEU A 59 5.48 -16.70 -10.72
N ILE A 60 4.21 -16.81 -11.09
CA ILE A 60 3.15 -17.16 -10.15
C ILE A 60 3.25 -18.65 -9.88
N VAL A 61 3.90 -19.00 -8.77
CA VAL A 61 4.05 -20.39 -8.33
C VAL A 61 2.77 -20.78 -7.58
N ASN A 62 1.68 -21.01 -8.32
CA ASN A 62 0.48 -21.81 -7.97
C ASN A 62 -0.66 -21.49 -8.96
N ASN A 63 -1.53 -22.47 -9.23
CA ASN A 63 -2.67 -22.34 -10.17
C ASN A 63 -3.78 -21.35 -9.74
N ASN A 64 -3.64 -20.68 -8.60
CA ASN A 64 -4.59 -19.66 -8.16
C ASN A 64 -4.18 -18.29 -8.71
N LYS A 65 -4.42 -18.08 -10.01
CA LYS A 65 -4.38 -16.75 -10.67
C LYS A 65 -5.51 -15.82 -10.19
N ILE A 66 -5.84 -15.83 -8.91
CA ILE A 66 -6.98 -15.09 -8.36
C ILE A 66 -6.70 -13.58 -8.38
N TRP A 67 -5.43 -13.18 -8.47
CA TRP A 67 -5.02 -11.78 -8.46
C TRP A 67 -5.02 -11.11 -9.83
N LEU A 68 -5.09 -11.88 -10.92
CA LEU A 68 -4.85 -11.38 -12.27
C LEU A 68 -6.04 -11.68 -13.18
N PHE A 69 -6.50 -10.65 -13.89
CA PHE A 69 -7.59 -10.77 -14.85
C PHE A 69 -7.23 -10.12 -16.17
N GLY A 70 -7.53 -10.80 -17.28
CA GLY A 70 -7.33 -10.24 -18.61
C GLY A 70 -5.88 -10.25 -19.10
N GLU A 71 -5.07 -11.23 -18.67
CA GLU A 71 -3.64 -11.38 -19.05
C GLU A 71 -3.42 -11.43 -20.58
N ASN A 72 -4.43 -11.83 -21.35
CA ASN A 72 -4.41 -11.87 -22.82
C ASN A 72 -5.44 -10.90 -23.43
N SER A 73 -5.73 -9.81 -22.74
CA SER A 73 -6.78 -8.85 -23.09
C SER A 73 -6.25 -7.42 -23.10
N MET A 74 -7.02 -6.51 -23.69
CA MET A 74 -6.69 -5.08 -23.67
C MET A 74 -6.76 -4.48 -22.26
N ASN A 75 -7.59 -5.05 -21.39
CA ASN A 75 -7.70 -4.65 -20.00
C ASN A 75 -7.06 -5.72 -19.13
N PHE A 76 -6.09 -5.31 -18.34
CA PHE A 76 -5.40 -6.17 -17.40
C PHE A 76 -5.56 -5.62 -16.00
N THR A 77 -6.23 -6.39 -15.15
CA THR A 77 -6.49 -6.01 -13.77
C THR A 77 -5.62 -6.83 -12.84
N VAL A 78 -4.99 -6.14 -11.90
CA VAL A 78 -4.14 -6.69 -10.85
C VAL A 78 -4.76 -6.32 -9.52
N MET A 79 -5.11 -7.32 -8.73
CA MET A 79 -5.64 -7.14 -7.38
C MET A 79 -4.53 -6.78 -6.41
N LYS A 80 -4.85 -5.93 -5.43
CA LYS A 80 -3.96 -5.52 -4.33
C LYS A 80 -3.34 -6.71 -3.59
N ASP A 81 -4.05 -7.85 -3.55
CA ASP A 81 -3.59 -9.09 -2.95
C ASP A 81 -2.25 -9.56 -3.55
N LEU A 82 -1.93 -9.25 -4.81
CA LEU A 82 -0.61 -9.54 -5.38
C LEU A 82 0.49 -8.86 -4.56
N PHE A 83 0.32 -7.58 -4.24
CA PHE A 83 1.31 -6.79 -3.52
C PHE A 83 1.34 -7.16 -2.04
N GLN A 84 0.17 -7.36 -1.43
CA GLN A 84 0.06 -7.78 -0.02
C GLN A 84 0.69 -9.15 0.24
N ASN A 85 0.60 -10.09 -0.70
CA ASN A 85 1.24 -11.41 -0.59
C ASN A 85 2.74 -11.40 -0.94
N ASN A 86 3.25 -10.30 -1.51
CA ASN A 86 4.66 -10.16 -1.86
C ASN A 86 5.23 -8.83 -1.35
N PRO A 87 5.17 -8.57 -0.02
CA PRO A 87 5.46 -7.26 0.55
C PRO A 87 6.93 -6.83 0.43
N PHE A 88 7.84 -7.78 0.16
CA PHE A 88 9.27 -7.50 0.01
C PHE A 88 9.66 -7.03 -1.41
N ILE A 89 8.70 -7.00 -2.35
CA ILE A 89 8.94 -6.54 -3.72
C ILE A 89 8.49 -5.09 -3.84
N ASN A 90 9.47 -4.18 -3.89
CA ASN A 90 9.20 -2.74 -3.98
C ASN A 90 8.95 -2.30 -5.43
N TYR A 91 9.53 -2.98 -6.41
CA TYR A 91 9.44 -2.55 -7.80
C TYR A 91 8.69 -3.58 -8.64
N TRP A 92 7.71 -3.11 -9.39
CA TRP A 92 6.88 -3.94 -10.27
C TRP A 92 6.87 -3.38 -11.67
N ARG A 93 7.03 -4.24 -12.66
CA ARG A 93 6.88 -3.88 -14.07
C ARG A 93 5.81 -4.73 -14.71
N PHE A 94 4.86 -4.07 -15.33
CA PHE A 94 3.80 -4.69 -16.12
C PHE A 94 4.07 -4.41 -17.58
N GLN A 95 4.49 -5.45 -18.29
CA GLN A 95 4.86 -5.36 -19.69
C GLN A 95 3.77 -5.97 -20.55
N LEU A 96 3.21 -5.14 -21.43
CA LEU A 96 2.40 -5.55 -22.55
C LEU A 96 3.31 -5.98 -23.69
N SER A 97 3.10 -7.17 -24.24
CA SER A 97 3.82 -7.63 -25.42
C SER A 97 2.85 -8.10 -26.50
N ASN A 98 3.23 -7.86 -27.75
CA ASN A 98 2.53 -8.32 -28.93
C ASN A 98 3.55 -8.63 -30.02
N ASN A 99 3.55 -9.88 -30.51
CA ASN A 99 4.54 -10.36 -31.47
C ASN A 99 4.61 -9.56 -32.78
N ARG A 100 3.59 -8.75 -33.10
CA ARG A 100 3.54 -7.92 -34.33
C ARG A 100 3.74 -6.44 -34.08
N LEU A 101 3.41 -5.97 -32.89
CA LEU A 101 3.34 -4.53 -32.59
C LEU A 101 4.46 -4.07 -31.63
N GLY A 102 5.23 -5.00 -31.06
CA GLY A 102 6.28 -4.70 -30.11
C GLY A 102 5.82 -4.87 -28.65
N TRP A 103 6.43 -4.11 -27.75
CA TRP A 103 6.13 -4.17 -26.32
C TRP A 103 6.10 -2.75 -25.72
N SER A 104 5.43 -2.64 -24.58
CA SER A 104 5.45 -1.45 -23.74
C SER A 104 5.33 -1.87 -22.28
N ALA A 105 5.81 -1.03 -21.37
CA ALA A 105 5.85 -1.34 -19.96
C ALA A 105 5.40 -0.13 -19.13
N THR A 106 4.76 -0.42 -18.01
CA THR A 106 4.53 0.52 -16.92
C THR A 106 5.20 -0.02 -15.68
N ASP A 107 6.00 0.83 -15.04
CA ASP A 107 6.73 0.48 -13.83
C ASP A 107 6.11 1.18 -12.63
N PHE A 108 6.02 0.45 -11.53
CA PHE A 108 5.49 0.91 -10.26
C PHE A 108 6.55 0.74 -9.16
N HIS A 109 6.58 1.70 -8.25
CA HIS A 109 7.29 1.60 -6.98
C HIS A 109 6.26 1.55 -5.85
N ILE A 110 6.34 0.53 -5.00
CA ILE A 110 5.46 0.35 -3.86
C ILE A 110 5.87 1.35 -2.78
N ASN A 111 4.93 2.19 -2.40
CA ASN A 111 5.07 3.06 -1.24
C ASN A 111 5.12 2.21 0.04
N GLN A 112 6.25 2.26 0.73
CA GLN A 112 6.45 1.52 1.98
C GLN A 112 5.86 2.30 3.15
N PRO A 113 5.32 1.61 4.17
CA PRO A 113 4.75 2.28 5.32
C PRO A 113 5.83 2.84 6.25
N PRO A 114 5.49 3.80 7.13
CA PRO A 114 6.41 4.35 8.12
C PRO A 114 7.06 3.27 9.00
N TYR A 115 8.35 3.40 9.31
CA TYR A 115 9.09 2.35 10.03
C TYR A 115 10.06 2.88 11.09
N ASN A 116 10.52 1.96 11.96
CA ASN A 116 11.49 2.22 13.03
C ASN A 116 11.12 3.29 14.08
N GLY A 117 9.85 3.71 14.16
CA GLY A 117 9.38 4.62 15.20
C GLY A 117 8.74 3.92 16.39
N THR A 118 8.36 4.72 17.38
CA THR A 118 7.60 4.26 18.55
C THR A 118 6.53 5.26 18.93
N CYS A 119 5.44 4.77 19.53
CA CYS A 119 4.45 5.61 20.21
C CYS A 119 4.40 5.25 21.70
N ARG A 120 4.32 6.25 22.57
CA ARG A 120 4.28 6.06 24.03
C ARG A 120 3.19 6.94 24.63
N ILE A 121 2.56 6.44 25.68
CA ILE A 121 1.61 7.19 26.50
C ILE A 121 2.28 7.58 27.83
N ASN A 122 2.06 8.81 28.29
CA ASN A 122 2.70 9.32 29.51
C ASN A 122 2.22 8.63 30.79
N LEU A 123 0.94 8.24 30.84
CA LEU A 123 0.27 7.64 32.00
C LEU A 123 -0.41 6.33 31.59
N SER A 124 -0.31 5.31 32.45
CA SER A 124 -0.99 4.02 32.26
C SER A 124 -2.29 3.90 33.05
N THR A 125 -2.61 4.86 33.91
CA THR A 125 -3.80 4.86 34.77
C THR A 125 -4.40 6.27 34.86
N GLY A 126 -5.72 6.34 34.96
CA GLY A 126 -6.45 7.59 35.10
C GLY A 126 -7.95 7.36 35.24
N ASP A 127 -8.69 8.46 35.37
CA ASP A 127 -10.15 8.50 35.35
C ASP A 127 -10.66 9.19 34.06
N THR A 128 -11.97 9.38 33.95
CA THR A 128 -12.59 10.00 32.76
C THR A 128 -12.26 11.48 32.57
N SER A 129 -11.58 12.10 33.53
CA SER A 129 -11.09 13.49 33.44
C SER A 129 -9.57 13.58 33.24
N THR A 130 -8.88 12.44 33.29
CA THR A 130 -7.43 12.38 33.10
C THR A 130 -7.09 12.61 31.64
N LEU A 131 -6.19 13.56 31.40
CA LEU A 131 -5.68 13.87 30.08
C LEU A 131 -4.41 13.05 29.85
N PHE A 132 -4.40 12.25 28.80
CA PHE A 132 -3.29 11.39 28.45
C PHE A 132 -2.52 11.99 27.28
N THR A 133 -1.20 12.05 27.38
CA THR A 133 -0.33 12.53 26.31
C THR A 133 0.25 11.32 25.57
N ILE A 134 0.04 11.28 24.26
CA ILE A 134 0.68 10.33 23.36
C ILE A 134 1.80 11.04 22.61
N LEU A 135 2.97 10.42 22.58
CA LEU A 135 4.12 10.85 21.82
C LEU A 135 4.54 9.75 20.85
N CYS A 136 4.39 10.00 19.56
CA CYS A 136 4.96 9.19 18.49
C CYS A 136 6.24 9.85 17.99
N SER A 137 7.34 9.12 17.95
CA SER A 137 8.66 9.66 17.63
C SER A 137 9.48 8.66 16.82
N GLU A 138 10.51 9.18 16.13
CA GLU A 138 11.51 8.37 15.40
C GLU A 138 10.94 7.56 14.22
N TRP A 139 9.72 7.87 13.79
CA TRP A 139 9.16 7.31 12.56
C TRP A 139 9.93 7.83 11.35
N ASN A 140 10.45 6.90 10.55
CA ASN A 140 11.08 7.18 9.27
C ASN A 140 10.09 6.84 8.16
N ASP A 141 10.08 7.65 7.12
CA ASP A 141 9.26 7.47 5.93
C ASP A 141 9.90 8.20 4.76
N ASP A 142 9.77 7.66 3.55
CA ASP A 142 10.36 8.27 2.35
C ASP A 142 9.56 9.49 1.85
N HIS A 143 8.34 9.68 2.35
CA HIS A 143 7.37 10.68 1.90
C HIS A 143 6.73 11.49 3.05
N ASP A 144 7.40 11.52 4.20
CA ASP A 144 6.96 12.15 5.44
C ASP A 144 5.67 11.57 6.05
N ILE A 145 5.59 11.67 7.38
CA ILE A 145 4.39 11.31 8.13
C ILE A 145 3.31 12.37 7.90
N SER A 146 2.12 11.93 7.50
CA SER A 146 0.95 12.77 7.26
C SER A 146 0.12 12.97 8.51
N HIS A 147 -0.28 11.88 9.16
CA HIS A 147 -1.20 11.94 10.29
C HIS A 147 -1.20 10.65 11.13
N TYR A 148 -1.83 10.75 12.30
CA TYR A 148 -2.01 9.68 13.27
C TYR A 148 -3.49 9.49 13.54
N LEU A 149 -3.93 8.23 13.56
CA LEU A 149 -5.25 7.83 14.04
C LEU A 149 -5.07 6.98 15.29
N VAL A 150 -5.76 7.32 16.38
CA VAL A 150 -5.77 6.51 17.60
C VAL A 150 -7.08 5.75 17.69
N TYR A 151 -6.95 4.44 17.77
CA TYR A 151 -8.05 3.52 18.00
C TYR A 151 -7.99 2.96 19.41
N ALA A 152 -9.15 2.71 19.98
CA ALA A 152 -9.30 2.04 21.26
C ALA A 152 -10.20 0.82 21.14
N TRP A 153 -9.93 -0.20 21.96
CA TRP A 153 -10.85 -1.30 22.21
C TRP A 153 -10.82 -1.71 23.68
N ILE A 154 -11.93 -2.30 24.15
CA ILE A 154 -12.11 -2.66 25.56
C ILE A 154 -12.19 -4.18 25.71
N ASN A 155 -13.13 -4.80 24.99
CA ASN A 155 -13.42 -6.24 25.14
C ASN A 155 -13.05 -7.08 23.91
N ASN A 156 -13.04 -6.47 22.72
CA ASN A 156 -12.82 -7.18 21.47
C ASN A 156 -11.88 -6.37 20.57
N PRO A 157 -10.68 -6.89 20.23
CA PRO A 157 -9.73 -6.20 19.35
C PRO A 157 -10.25 -5.98 17.92
N ASN A 158 -11.29 -6.71 17.51
CA ASN A 158 -11.93 -6.52 16.20
C ASN A 158 -12.96 -5.37 16.19
N ASN A 159 -13.28 -4.80 17.36
CA ASN A 159 -14.20 -3.66 17.47
C ASN A 159 -13.43 -2.40 17.90
N LEU A 160 -12.62 -1.90 16.97
CA LEU A 160 -11.84 -0.69 17.15
C LEU A 160 -12.73 0.56 17.05
N ILE A 161 -12.61 1.45 18.02
CA ILE A 161 -13.28 2.75 18.03
C ILE A 161 -12.24 3.82 17.76
N LEU A 162 -12.44 4.63 16.73
CA LEU A 162 -11.59 5.81 16.50
C LEU A 162 -11.85 6.83 17.61
N ILE A 163 -10.80 7.22 18.33
CA ILE A 163 -10.89 8.18 19.45
C ILE A 163 -10.14 9.48 19.19
N SER A 164 -9.17 9.50 18.26
CA SER A 164 -8.44 10.72 17.91
C SER A 164 -7.89 10.69 16.48
N PHE A 165 -7.81 11.87 15.87
CA PHE A 165 -7.11 12.17 14.63
C PHE A 165 -6.24 13.41 14.86
N THR A 166 -5.01 13.37 14.38
CA THR A 166 -4.07 14.50 14.52
C THR A 166 -2.97 14.43 13.48
N THR A 167 -2.40 15.58 13.13
CA THR A 167 -1.16 15.69 12.35
C THR A 167 0.06 15.93 13.24
N ALA A 168 -0.14 16.24 14.52
CA ALA A 168 0.95 16.41 15.48
C ALA A 168 1.41 15.05 16.02
N SER A 169 2.72 14.88 16.13
CA SER A 169 3.33 13.66 16.66
C SER A 169 3.28 13.57 18.20
N GLU A 170 2.98 14.69 18.87
CA GLU A 170 2.68 14.79 20.30
C GLU A 170 1.30 15.42 20.49
N PHE A 171 0.43 14.76 21.24
CA PHE A 171 -0.94 15.21 21.41
C PHE A 171 -1.61 14.62 22.64
N GLU A 172 -2.71 15.24 23.05
CA GLU A 172 -3.45 14.88 24.25
C GLU A 172 -4.83 14.31 23.91
N ILE A 173 -5.26 13.28 24.64
CA ILE A 173 -6.54 12.60 24.45
C ILE A 173 -7.22 12.28 25.78
N TYR A 174 -8.55 12.20 25.74
CA TYR A 174 -9.35 11.56 26.77
C TYR A 174 -9.68 10.13 26.35
N LEU A 175 -9.61 9.20 27.30
CA LEU A 175 -9.93 7.80 27.06
C LEU A 175 -11.38 7.49 27.46
N PRO A 176 -12.06 6.60 26.72
CA PRO A 176 -13.36 6.10 27.15
C PRO A 176 -13.24 5.31 28.46
N LEU A 177 -14.33 5.20 29.20
CA LEU A 177 -14.37 4.35 30.39
C LEU A 177 -14.26 2.87 29.97
N GLY A 178 -13.32 2.14 30.56
CA GLY A 178 -13.18 0.70 30.34
C GLY A 178 -14.34 -0.11 30.90
N ASP A 179 -14.43 -1.40 30.57
CA ASP A 179 -15.45 -2.31 31.08
C ASP A 179 -15.09 -2.78 32.49
N PRO A 180 -15.97 -2.65 33.50
CA PRO A 180 -15.75 -3.22 34.83
C PRO A 180 -15.40 -4.71 34.83
N LYS A 181 -15.90 -5.50 33.87
CA LYS A 181 -15.57 -6.92 33.73
C LYS A 181 -14.12 -7.16 33.28
N SER A 182 -13.53 -6.16 32.63
CA SER A 182 -12.16 -6.17 32.11
C SER A 182 -11.24 -5.29 32.95
N HIS A 183 -11.55 -5.12 34.24
CA HIS A 183 -10.81 -4.29 35.18
C HIS A 183 -10.63 -2.84 34.73
N LEU A 184 -11.61 -2.30 33.97
CA LEU A 184 -11.58 -0.96 33.40
C LEU A 184 -10.39 -0.71 32.45
N THR A 185 -9.87 -1.77 31.83
CA THR A 185 -8.76 -1.67 30.87
C THR A 185 -9.24 -1.14 29.52
N VAL A 186 -8.47 -0.24 28.92
CA VAL A 186 -8.61 0.22 27.54
C VAL A 186 -7.32 -0.06 26.81
N HIS A 187 -7.41 -0.73 25.67
CA HIS A 187 -6.28 -0.99 24.81
C HIS A 187 -6.26 0.03 23.69
N LEU A 188 -5.06 0.53 23.37
CA LEU A 188 -4.84 1.54 22.35
C LEU A 188 -4.05 0.96 21.20
N ILE A 189 -4.31 1.50 20.02
CA ILE A 189 -3.56 1.27 18.80
C ILE A 189 -3.40 2.63 18.13
N VAL A 190 -2.19 2.94 17.68
CA VAL A 190 -1.93 4.09 16.82
C VAL A 190 -1.68 3.59 15.40
N HIS A 191 -2.42 4.12 14.44
CA HIS A 191 -2.10 4.00 13.03
C HIS A 191 -1.35 5.25 12.59
N ILE A 192 -0.17 5.06 12.02
CA ILE A 192 0.71 6.12 11.51
C ILE A 192 0.62 6.06 9.99
N TYR A 193 0.19 7.17 9.37
CA TYR A 193 0.04 7.26 7.92
C TYR A 193 1.07 8.22 7.32
N ASP A 194 1.60 7.85 6.17
CA ASP A 194 2.37 8.77 5.33
C ASP A 194 1.48 9.60 4.39
N SER A 195 2.12 10.47 3.60
CA SER A 195 1.46 11.35 2.64
C SER A 195 0.78 10.64 1.45
N PHE A 196 1.10 9.36 1.20
CA PHE A 196 0.55 8.54 0.11
C PHE A 196 -0.34 7.39 0.62
N GLY A 197 -0.71 7.44 1.91
CA GLY A 197 -1.65 6.55 2.57
C GLY A 197 -1.11 5.16 2.92
N ALA A 198 0.21 4.91 2.88
CA ALA A 198 0.72 3.70 3.52
C ALA A 198 0.69 3.86 5.05
N MET A 199 0.55 2.74 5.76
CA MET A 199 0.18 2.76 7.17
C MET A 199 0.97 1.73 7.98
N THR A 200 1.44 2.16 9.14
CA THR A 200 1.96 1.27 10.18
C THR A 200 1.04 1.24 11.39
N HIS A 201 0.81 0.02 11.85
CA HIS A 201 0.05 -0.29 13.05
C HIS A 201 1.00 -0.44 14.25
N TYR A 202 0.80 0.37 15.29
CA TYR A 202 1.59 0.34 16.52
C TYR A 202 0.69 0.13 17.75
N PRO A 203 0.81 -1.01 18.46
CA PRO A 203 0.02 -1.31 19.66
C PRO A 203 0.56 -0.64 20.94
#